data_AF-A0A836QKY6-F1
#
_entry.id   AF-A0A836QKY6-F1
#
_cell.length_a   1.000
_cell.length_b   1.000
_cell.length_c   1.000
_cell.angle_alpha   90.00
_cell.angle_beta   90.00
_cell.angle_gamma   90.00
#
_symmetry.space_group_name_H-M   'P 1'
#
loop_
_entity.id
_entity.type
_entity.pdbx_description
1 polymer ?
#
loop_
_entity_poly.entity_id
_entity_poly.type
_entity_poly.pdbx_seq_one_letter_code
_entity_poly.pdbx_strand_id
1 'polypeptide(L)'
;VLDILRADNVEFDVIEYIENPPSEETLRGFLQMLGCEPKEMLHPGAFGDLERNIEEIDTADALIGLLLEHPEVMNRPVCVRGDRAVIARPSEKVREILA
;
A
#
# COMPACT_ATOMS: atom_id res chain seq x y z
N VAL A 1 -12.33 5.90 1.72
CA VAL A 1 -11.22 6.83 1.42
C VAL A 1 -11.63 7.80 0.34
N LEU A 2 -12.03 7.32 -0.85
CA LEU A 2 -12.49 8.19 -1.94
C LEU A 2 -13.60 9.15 -1.50
N ASP A 3 -14.59 8.69 -0.72
CA ASP A 3 -15.63 9.58 -0.19
C ASP A 3 -15.10 10.66 0.75
N ILE A 4 -14.07 10.36 1.55
CA ILE A 4 -13.42 11.35 2.43
C ILE A 4 -12.72 12.40 1.57
N LEU A 5 -11.93 11.96 0.58
CA LEU A 5 -11.23 12.87 -0.33
C LEU A 5 -12.19 13.78 -1.11
N ARG A 6 -13.30 13.21 -1.60
CA ARG A 6 -14.36 13.98 -2.28
C ARG A 6 -15.05 14.97 -1.35
N ALA A 7 -15.39 14.56 -0.12
CA ALA A 7 -16.02 15.43 0.86
C ALA A 7 -15.11 16.61 1.26
N ASP A 8 -13.80 16.35 1.36
CA ASP A 8 -12.80 17.35 1.68
C ASP A 8 -12.33 18.17 0.46
N ASN A 9 -12.96 17.99 -0.73
CA ASN A 9 -12.62 18.66 -2.00
C ASN A 9 -11.14 18.55 -2.37
N VAL A 10 -10.54 17.39 -2.09
CA VAL A 10 -9.16 17.07 -2.43
C VAL A 10 -9.12 16.52 -3.85
N GLU A 11 -8.26 17.07 -4.70
CA GLU A 11 -7.93 16.49 -6.00
C GLU A 11 -7.05 15.25 -5.80
N PHE A 12 -7.38 14.14 -6.46
CA PHE A 12 -6.63 12.89 -6.37
C PHE A 12 -6.73 12.10 -7.67
N ASP A 13 -5.68 11.32 -7.93
CA ASP A 13 -5.68 10.30 -8.97
C ASP A 13 -6.03 8.93 -8.37
N VAL A 14 -6.76 8.12 -9.13
CA VAL A 14 -7.08 6.74 -8.77
C VAL A 14 -6.33 5.81 -9.70
N ILE A 15 -5.50 4.94 -9.13
CA ILE A 15 -4.75 3.93 -9.87
C ILE A 15 -5.33 2.56 -9.51
N GLU A 16 -5.85 1.86 -10.51
CA GLU A 16 -6.26 0.46 -10.40
C GLU A 16 -5.01 -0.43 -10.42
N TYR A 17 -4.41 -0.61 -9.24
CA TYR A 17 -3.12 -1.29 -9.09
C TYR A 17 -3.13 -2.77 -9.50
N ILE A 18 -4.29 -3.40 -9.65
CA ILE A 18 -4.40 -4.77 -10.18
C ILE A 18 -4.18 -4.77 -11.70
N GLU A 19 -4.76 -3.80 -12.40
CA GLU A 19 -4.58 -3.65 -13.85
C GLU A 19 -3.25 -2.97 -14.20
N ASN A 20 -2.81 -2.05 -13.35
CA ASN A 20 -1.61 -1.25 -13.53
C ASN A 20 -0.74 -1.36 -12.26
N PRO A 21 -0.08 -2.50 -12.03
CA PRO A 21 0.72 -2.70 -10.83
C PRO A 21 1.86 -1.68 -10.75
N PRO A 22 2.17 -1.18 -9.53
CA PRO A 22 3.29 -0.28 -9.34
C PRO A 22 4.61 -0.97 -9.70
N SER A 23 5.56 -0.20 -10.21
CA SER A 23 6.91 -0.71 -10.45
C SER A 23 7.62 -1.02 -9.12
N GLU A 24 8.67 -1.83 -9.18
CA GLU A 24 9.58 -2.07 -8.05
C GLU A 24 10.04 -0.76 -7.39
N GLU A 25 10.47 0.21 -8.20
CA GLU A 25 10.92 1.52 -7.72
C GLU A 25 9.82 2.25 -6.94
N THR A 26 8.58 2.16 -7.43
CA THR A 26 7.41 2.77 -6.79
C THR A 26 7.10 2.08 -5.46
N LEU A 27 7.16 0.75 -5.41
CA LEU A 27 6.97 -0.03 -4.18
C LEU A 27 8.05 0.25 -3.14
N ARG A 28 9.33 0.40 -3.56
CA ARG A 28 10.42 0.86 -2.68
C ARG A 28 10.14 2.25 -2.13
N GLY A 29 9.66 3.15 -2.99
CA GLY A 29 9.21 4.48 -2.58
C GLY A 29 8.10 4.42 -1.53
N PHE A 30 7.10 3.55 -1.71
CA PHE A 30 6.01 3.38 -0.74
C PHE A 30 6.54 2.93 0.62
N LEU A 31 7.43 1.94 0.67
CA LEU A 31 8.06 1.50 1.92
C LEU A 31 8.80 2.63 2.63
N GLN A 32 9.59 3.41 1.88
CA GLN A 32 10.32 4.55 2.44
C GLN A 32 9.39 5.62 3.00
N MET A 33 8.31 5.94 2.28
CA MET A 33 7.34 6.96 2.68
C MET A 33 6.44 6.51 3.84
N LEU A 34 6.11 5.22 3.91
CA LEU A 34 5.31 4.63 4.99
C LEU A 34 6.11 4.49 6.28
N GLY A 35 7.42 4.25 6.18
CA GLY A 35 8.28 4.03 7.35
C GLY A 35 7.86 2.84 8.21
N CYS A 36 7.14 1.88 7.63
CA CYS A 36 6.59 0.71 8.30
C CYS A 36 7.41 -0.55 8.00
N GLU A 37 7.18 -1.62 8.75
CA GLU A 37 7.77 -2.92 8.43
C GLU A 37 7.18 -3.46 7.10
N PRO A 38 7.95 -4.22 6.29
CA PRO A 38 7.47 -4.71 5.01
C PRO A 38 6.16 -5.50 5.10
N LYS A 39 6.04 -6.37 6.12
CA LYS A 39 4.82 -7.14 6.41
C LYS A 39 3.56 -6.29 6.65
N GLU A 40 3.67 -5.04 7.07
CA GLU A 40 2.51 -4.15 7.30
C GLU A 40 1.85 -3.71 5.98
N MET A 41 2.59 -3.74 4.88
CA MET A 41 2.07 -3.53 3.53
C MET A 41 1.30 -4.73 2.99
N LEU A 42 1.28 -5.87 3.68
CA LEU A 42 0.49 -7.02 3.26
C LEU A 42 -0.94 -6.96 3.80
N HIS A 43 -1.88 -7.37 2.97
CA HIS A 43 -3.24 -7.62 3.38
C HIS A 43 -3.31 -9.00 4.07
N PRO A 44 -3.58 -9.09 5.38
CA PRO A 44 -3.50 -10.36 6.11
C PRO A 44 -4.39 -11.48 5.54
N GLY A 45 -5.60 -11.14 5.09
CA GLY A 45 -6.51 -12.07 4.41
C GLY A 45 -5.92 -12.63 3.10
N ALA A 46 -5.70 -11.76 2.10
CA ALA A 46 -5.16 -12.18 0.80
C ALA A 46 -3.78 -12.84 0.89
N PHE A 47 -2.90 -12.38 1.79
CA PHE A 47 -1.62 -13.05 2.02
C PHE A 47 -1.80 -14.45 2.61
N GLY A 48 -2.77 -14.63 3.51
CA GLY A 48 -3.09 -15.94 4.11
C GLY A 48 -3.52 -16.98 3.08
N ASP A 49 -4.10 -16.57 1.95
CA ASP A 49 -4.51 -17.45 0.87
C ASP A 49 -3.32 -18.02 0.06
N LEU A 50 -2.12 -17.45 0.20
CA LEU A 50 -0.91 -17.93 -0.49
C LEU A 50 -0.20 -19.09 0.23
N GLU A 51 -0.64 -19.46 1.44
CA GLU A 51 0.00 -20.49 2.28
C GLU A 51 1.52 -20.26 2.51
N ARG A 52 2.00 -19.00 2.41
CA ARG A 52 3.40 -18.62 2.63
C ARG A 52 3.65 -18.21 4.08
N ASN A 53 4.90 -18.35 4.51
CA ASN A 53 5.30 -17.89 5.84
C ASN A 53 5.53 -16.37 5.82
N ILE A 54 4.77 -15.63 6.63
CA ILE A 54 4.92 -14.17 6.75
C ILE A 54 6.30 -13.76 7.28
N GLU A 55 6.98 -14.64 8.02
CA GLU A 55 8.34 -14.39 8.52
C GLU A 55 9.38 -14.37 7.40
N GLU A 56 9.09 -14.91 6.21
CA GLU A 56 9.95 -14.78 5.03
C GLU A 56 9.86 -13.38 4.39
N ILE A 57 8.89 -12.55 4.81
CA ILE A 57 8.65 -11.21 4.28
C ILE A 57 9.16 -10.16 5.27
N ASP A 58 10.41 -10.32 5.70
CA ASP A 58 11.11 -9.47 6.66
C ASP A 58 11.93 -8.35 6.00
N THR A 59 12.25 -8.49 4.72
CA THR A 59 13.02 -7.52 3.93
C THR A 59 12.16 -6.80 2.89
N ALA A 60 12.59 -5.58 2.52
CA ALA A 60 11.97 -4.82 1.43
C ALA A 60 11.99 -5.62 0.12
N ASP A 61 13.11 -6.24 -0.21
CA ASP A 61 13.29 -7.07 -1.40
C ASP A 61 12.34 -8.27 -1.42
N ALA A 62 12.18 -8.97 -0.31
CA ALA A 62 11.24 -10.09 -0.21
C ALA A 62 9.78 -9.64 -0.40
N LEU A 63 9.39 -8.53 0.24
CA LEU A 63 8.06 -7.96 0.05
C LEU A 63 7.83 -7.56 -1.41
N ILE A 64 8.77 -6.84 -2.00
CA ILE A 64 8.58 -6.30 -3.34
C ILE A 64 8.51 -7.43 -4.36
N GLY A 65 9.37 -8.45 -4.26
CA GLY A 65 9.27 -9.64 -5.08
C GLY A 65 7.88 -10.26 -4.99
N LEU A 66 7.38 -10.44 -3.77
CA LEU A 66 6.03 -10.96 -3.54
C LEU A 66 4.94 -10.07 -4.15
N LEU A 67 5.02 -8.74 -4.02
CA LEU A 67 4.01 -7.82 -4.56
C LEU A 67 4.06 -7.71 -6.10
N LEU A 68 5.21 -7.96 -6.71
CA LEU A 68 5.34 -8.02 -8.17
C LEU A 68 4.74 -9.32 -8.73
N GLU A 69 4.90 -10.43 -8.00
CA GLU A 69 4.29 -11.72 -8.37
C GLU A 69 2.79 -11.77 -8.05
N HIS A 70 2.40 -11.19 -6.92
CA HIS A 70 1.06 -11.24 -6.33
C HIS A 70 0.61 -9.85 -5.88
N PRO A 71 0.31 -8.92 -6.79
CA PRO A 71 -0.12 -7.57 -6.42
C PRO A 71 -1.36 -7.59 -5.51
N GLU A 72 -2.26 -8.57 -5.67
CA GLU A 72 -3.49 -8.73 -4.90
C GLU A 72 -3.28 -8.80 -3.37
N VAL A 73 -2.09 -9.21 -2.92
CA VAL A 73 -1.78 -9.29 -1.48
C VAL A 73 -1.35 -7.96 -0.88
N MET A 74 -1.20 -6.90 -1.68
CA MET A 74 -0.92 -5.56 -1.17
C MET A 74 -2.09 -5.01 -0.35
N ASN A 75 -1.78 -4.41 0.77
CA ASN A 75 -2.74 -3.72 1.62
C ASN A 75 -3.28 -2.47 0.91
N ARG A 76 -4.59 -2.28 0.92
CA ARG A 76 -5.27 -1.27 0.11
C ARG A 76 -6.37 -0.54 0.89
N PRO A 77 -6.58 0.76 0.65
CA PRO A 77 -5.87 1.61 -0.29
C PRO A 77 -4.56 2.17 0.30
N VAL A 78 -3.51 2.25 -0.52
CA VAL A 78 -2.32 3.06 -0.25
C VAL A 78 -2.58 4.45 -0.83
N CYS A 79 -2.45 5.47 -0.01
CA CYS A 79 -2.58 6.86 -0.44
C CYS A 79 -1.22 7.53 -0.36
N VAL A 80 -0.85 8.27 -1.40
CA VAL A 80 0.44 8.95 -1.52
C VAL A 80 0.19 10.43 -1.78
N ARG A 81 0.91 11.30 -1.08
CA ARG A 81 0.89 12.74 -1.30
C ARG A 81 2.28 13.32 -1.04
N GLY A 82 2.94 13.79 -2.09
CA GLY A 82 4.31 14.29 -2.01
C GLY A 82 5.27 13.18 -1.57
N ASP A 83 5.95 13.39 -0.46
CA ASP A 83 6.91 12.48 0.18
C ASP A 83 6.28 11.61 1.30
N ARG A 84 4.95 11.63 1.43
CA ARG A 84 4.23 10.91 2.48
C ARG A 84 3.29 9.87 1.88
N ALA A 85 3.20 8.71 2.54
CA ALA A 85 2.27 7.66 2.19
C ALA A 85 1.54 7.15 3.44
N VAL A 86 0.33 6.62 3.27
CA VAL A 86 -0.42 5.98 4.34
C VAL A 86 -1.26 4.82 3.80
N ILE A 87 -1.28 3.71 4.54
CA ILE A 87 -2.25 2.64 4.33
C ILE A 87 -3.54 3.05 5.04
N ALA A 88 -4.54 3.47 4.28
CA ALA A 88 -5.78 4.02 4.82
C ALA A 88 -6.77 2.92 5.25
N ARG A 89 -6.35 2.12 6.22
CA ARG A 89 -7.17 1.17 6.97
C ARG A 89 -6.99 1.40 8.48
N PRO A 90 -7.99 2.00 9.17
CA PRO A 90 -9.28 2.47 8.66
C PRO A 90 -9.15 3.65 7.68
N SER A 91 -10.21 3.91 6.89
CA SER A 91 -10.18 4.93 5.83
C SER A 91 -9.88 6.34 6.30
N GLU A 92 -10.12 6.64 7.57
CA GLU A 92 -9.87 7.94 8.20
C GLU A 92 -8.39 8.31 8.26
N LYS A 93 -7.49 7.31 8.28
CA LYS A 93 -6.03 7.52 8.26
C LYS A 93 -5.55 8.33 7.06
N VAL A 94 -6.32 8.38 5.96
CA VAL A 94 -6.00 9.26 4.82
C VAL A 94 -5.80 10.71 5.26
N ARG A 95 -6.52 11.17 6.29
CA ARG A 95 -6.41 12.54 6.81
C ARG A 95 -5.03 12.87 7.37
N GLU A 96 -4.26 11.87 7.80
CA GLU A 96 -2.90 12.07 8.33
C GLU A 96 -1.96 12.68 7.28
N ILE A 97 -2.21 12.40 5.99
CA ILE A 97 -1.44 12.95 4.87
C ILE A 97 -2.13 14.14 4.18
N LEU A 98 -3.36 14.48 4.58
CA LEU A 98 -4.10 15.65 4.06
C LEU A 98 -3.77 16.96 4.80
N ALA A 99 -3.31 16.86 6.05
CA ALA A 99 -2.88 17.99 6.85
C ALA A 99 -1.61 18.67 6.31
#